data_AF-A0A965V3P9-F1
#
_entry.id   AF-A0A965V3P9-F1
#
_cell.length_a   1.000
_cell.length_b   1.000
_cell.length_c   1.000
_cell.angle_alpha   90.00
_cell.angle_beta   90.00
_cell.angle_gamma   90.00
#
_symmetry.space_group_name_H-M   'P 1'
#
loop_
_entity.id
_entity.type
_entity.pdbx_description
1 polymer ?
#
loop_
_entity_poly.entity_id
_entity_poly.type
_entity_poly.pdbx_seq_one_letter_code
_entity_poly.pdbx_strand_id
1 'polypeptide(L)'
;MSVKKPILSEGDLSRLIEMAWEDRTPFEAILKNFHIDESSLMRIMQDNLKPSSYRLWRKRVKEKSVKHIKLRSPEINRAYCPTQYKISR
;
A
#
# COMPACT_ATOMS: atom_id res chain seq x y z
N MET A 1 -1.21 24.79 6.95
CA MET A 1 -2.41 24.00 7.26
C MET A 1 -2.01 22.88 8.20
N SER A 2 -2.42 22.96 9.47
CA SER A 2 -2.08 21.96 10.48
C SER A 2 -2.82 20.67 10.16
N VAL A 3 -2.11 19.67 9.64
CA VAL A 3 -2.71 18.36 9.33
C VAL A 3 -3.00 17.69 10.66
N LYS A 4 -4.29 17.65 11.05
CA LYS A 4 -4.75 16.92 12.23
C LYS A 4 -4.21 15.50 12.13
N LYS A 5 -3.39 15.10 13.10
CA LYS A 5 -2.96 13.71 13.26
C LYS A 5 -4.22 12.88 13.47
N PRO A 6 -4.56 11.92 12.59
CA PRO A 6 -5.71 11.07 12.82
C PRO A 6 -5.47 10.32 14.14
N ILE A 7 -6.48 10.31 15.00
CA ILE A 7 -6.46 9.55 16.25
C ILE A 7 -6.66 8.09 15.83
N LEU A 8 -5.55 7.41 15.53
CA LEU A 8 -5.53 5.98 15.23
C LEU A 8 -5.19 5.23 16.51
N SER A 9 -5.87 4.11 16.76
CA SER A 9 -5.41 3.18 17.79
C SER A 9 -4.06 2.58 17.36
N GLU A 10 -3.27 2.07 18.31
CA GLU A 10 -2.01 1.40 17.98
C GLU A 10 -2.22 0.20 17.05
N GLY A 11 -3.36 -0.50 17.19
CA GLY A 11 -3.76 -1.59 16.30
C GLY A 11 -4.03 -1.12 14.87
N ASP A 12 -4.76 -0.01 14.71
CA ASP A 12 -5.04 0.57 13.38
C ASP A 12 -3.76 1.07 12.72
N LEU A 13 -2.85 1.66 13.49
CA LEU A 13 -1.55 2.11 12.99
C LEU A 13 -0.71 0.93 12.48
N SER A 14 -0.64 -0.15 13.26
CA SER A 14 0.09 -1.37 12.85
C SER A 14 -0.51 -1.96 11.58
N ARG A 15 -1.85 -2.07 11.51
CA ARG A 15 -2.55 -2.58 10.33
C ARG A 15 -2.37 -1.68 9.11
N LEU A 16 -2.37 -0.36 9.28
CA LEU A 16 -2.13 0.59 8.20
C LEU A 16 -0.70 0.49 7.66
N ILE A 17 0.31 0.31 8.53
CA ILE A 17 1.69 0.10 8.11
C ILE A 17 1.82 -1.22 7.35
N GLU A 18 1.20 -2.29 7.83
CA GLU A 18 1.16 -3.60 7.15
C GLU A 18 0.55 -3.47 5.75
N MET A 19 -0.64 -2.87 5.66
CA MET A 19 -1.33 -2.62 4.39
C MET A 19 -0.52 -1.73 3.43
N ALA A 20 0.22 -0.75 3.96
CA ALA A 20 1.06 0.12 3.15
C ALA A 20 2.34 -0.57 2.64
N TRP A 21 2.84 -1.59 3.35
CA TRP A 21 3.96 -2.43 2.92
C TRP A 21 3.53 -3.50 1.90
N GLU A 22 2.28 -3.93 1.92
CA GLU A 22 1.73 -4.83 0.91
C GLU A 22 1.66 -4.18 -0.47
N ASP A 23 2.42 -4.73 -1.42
CA ASP A 23 2.48 -4.19 -2.77
C ASP A 23 1.17 -4.30 -3.57
N ARG A 24 0.20 -5.10 -3.11
CA ARG A 24 -1.10 -5.33 -3.77
C ARG A 24 -2.22 -4.44 -3.24
N THR A 25 -1.96 -3.65 -2.19
CA THR A 25 -2.97 -2.77 -1.61
C THR A 25 -2.95 -1.42 -2.31
N PRO A 26 -4.00 -1.05 -3.07
CA PRO A 26 -4.08 0.26 -3.67
C PRO A 26 -4.27 1.33 -2.59
N PHE A 27 -3.77 2.54 -2.84
CA PHE A 27 -3.98 3.67 -1.92
C PHE A 27 -5.46 4.00 -1.73
N GLU A 28 -6.30 3.73 -2.74
CA GLU A 28 -7.75 3.88 -2.63
C GLU A 28 -8.39 2.97 -1.58
N ALA A 29 -7.85 1.75 -1.36
CA ALA A 29 -8.35 0.87 -0.29
C ALA A 29 -7.97 1.41 1.09
N ILE A 30 -6.77 1.96 1.24
CA ILE A 30 -6.32 2.60 2.49
C ILE A 30 -7.16 3.85 2.77
N LEU A 31 -7.42 4.66 1.75
CA LEU A 31 -8.30 5.82 1.83
C LEU A 31 -9.73 5.41 2.22
N LYS A 32 -10.27 4.34 1.66
CA LYS A 32 -11.64 3.87 1.98
C LYS A 32 -11.76 3.32 3.42
N ASN A 33 -10.74 2.59 3.88
CA ASN A 33 -10.78 1.93 5.19
C ASN A 33 -10.43 2.90 6.34
N PHE A 34 -9.40 3.73 6.14
CA PHE A 34 -8.86 4.58 7.21
C PHE A 34 -9.12 6.07 6.98
N HIS A 35 -9.71 6.47 5.85
CA HIS A 35 -9.97 7.87 5.51
C HIS A 35 -8.70 8.74 5.49
N ILE A 36 -7.57 8.11 5.14
CA ILE A 36 -6.24 8.71 5.08
C ILE A 36 -5.83 8.87 3.62
N ASP A 37 -5.48 10.10 3.25
CA ASP A 37 -4.95 10.42 1.94
C ASP A 37 -3.49 9.97 1.80
N GLU A 38 -3.02 9.89 0.55
CA GLU A 38 -1.66 9.44 0.25
C GLU A 38 -0.60 10.33 0.93
N SER A 39 -0.84 11.64 1.02
CA SER A 39 0.12 12.57 1.62
C SER A 39 0.26 12.35 3.13
N SER A 40 -0.85 12.12 3.84
CA SER A 40 -0.82 11.79 5.26
C SER A 40 -0.24 10.41 5.50
N LEU A 41 -0.55 9.41 4.66
CA LEU A 41 0.04 8.08 4.73
C LEU A 41 1.58 8.14 4.61
N MET A 42 2.10 8.94 3.68
CA MET A 42 3.55 9.12 3.51
C MET A 42 4.20 9.69 4.77
N ARG A 43 3.55 10.65 5.45
CA ARG A 43 4.04 11.21 6.72
C ARG A 43 4.02 10.18 7.84
N ILE A 44 2.93 9.42 7.97
CA ILE A 44 2.82 8.34 8.96
C ILE A 44 3.94 7.31 8.75
N MET A 45 4.17 6.90 7.50
CA MET A 45 5.22 5.93 7.16
C MET A 45 6.62 6.49 7.42
N GLN A 46 6.84 7.78 7.20
CA GLN A 46 8.11 8.44 7.50
C GLN A 46 8.40 8.52 9.00
N ASP A 47 7.37 8.77 9.82
CA ASP A 47 7.51 8.88 11.28
C ASP A 47 7.68 7.50 11.95
N ASN A 48 7.11 6.45 11.37
CA ASN A 48 7.12 5.10 11.97
C ASN A 48 8.25 4.18 11.48
N LEU A 49 8.88 4.49 10.35
CA LEU A 49 9.93 3.65 9.77
C LEU A 49 11.31 4.29 9.89
N LYS A 50 12.34 3.43 9.96
CA LYS A 50 13.72 3.90 9.81
C LYS A 50 13.92 4.58 8.44
N PRO A 51 14.77 5.61 8.34
CA PRO A 51 14.99 6.33 7.08
C PRO A 51 15.39 5.44 5.89
N SER A 52 16.18 4.39 6.14
CA SER A 52 16.57 3.39 5.13
C SER A 52 15.37 2.58 4.63
N SER A 53 14.53 2.08 5.54
CA SER A 53 13.30 1.35 5.23
C SER A 53 12.30 2.22 4.47
N TYR A 54 12.14 3.48 4.86
CA TYR A 54 11.28 4.44 4.17
C TYR A 54 11.74 4.70 2.74
N ARG A 55 13.05 4.88 2.50
CA ARG A 55 13.59 5.03 1.13
C ARG A 55 13.31 3.81 0.26
N LEU A 56 13.48 2.61 0.80
CA LEU A 56 13.19 1.37 0.07
C LEU A 56 11.69 1.26 -0.27
N TRP A 57 10.82 1.54 0.70
CA TRP A 57 9.38 1.58 0.48
C TRP A 57 8.99 2.61 -0.59
N ARG A 58 9.55 3.83 -0.54
CA ARG A 58 9.33 4.87 -1.56
C ARG A 58 9.77 4.43 -2.95
N LYS A 59 10.91 3.75 -3.06
CA LYS A 59 11.37 3.19 -4.33
C LYS A 59 10.36 2.17 -4.88
N ARG A 60 9.89 1.23 -4.04
CA ARG A 60 8.87 0.23 -4.44
C ARG A 60 7.54 0.86 -4.83
N VAL A 61 7.08 1.86 -4.07
CA VAL A 61 5.84 2.61 -4.37
C VAL A 61 5.92 3.28 -5.73
N LYS A 62 7.08 3.87 -6.06
CA LYS A 62 7.31 4.56 -7.34
C LYS A 62 7.46 3.60 -8.52
N GLU A 63 8.12 2.46 -8.31
CA GLU A 63 8.37 1.46 -9.37
C GLU A 63 7.14 0.60 -9.69
N LYS A 64 6.28 0.31 -8.70
CA LYS A 64 5.00 -0.39 -8.95
C LYS A 64 3.96 0.59 -9.46
N SER A 65 4.00 0.86 -10.77
CA SER A 65 3.03 1.69 -11.49
C SER A 65 1.59 1.16 -11.47
N VAL A 66 1.31 0.00 -10.88
CA VAL A 66 -0.02 -0.63 -10.83
C VAL A 66 -0.78 -0.33 -9.52
N LYS A 67 -0.48 0.78 -8.84
CA LYS A 67 -1.17 1.17 -7.58
C LYS A 67 -2.53 1.84 -7.78
N HIS A 68 -2.88 2.17 -9.02
CA HIS A 68 -4.21 2.63 -9.38
C HIS A 68 -4.98 1.49 -10.03
N ILE A 69 -6.20 1.22 -9.56
CA ILE A 69 -7.13 0.28 -10.19
C ILE A 69 -7.30 0.61 -11.68
N LYS A 70 -7.22 1.91 -12.04
CA LYS A 70 -7.26 2.41 -13.42
C LYS A 70 -6.16 1.90 -14.35
N LEU A 71 -5.00 1.49 -13.82
CA LEU A 71 -3.86 1.01 -14.62
C LEU A 71 -3.85 -0.52 -14.73
N ARG A 72 -4.75 -1.21 -14.03
CA ARG A 72 -4.94 -2.65 -14.14
C ARG A 72 -5.95 -2.94 -15.25
N SER A 73 -5.59 -3.79 -16.21
CA SER A 73 -6.55 -4.23 -17.22
C SER A 73 -7.74 -4.95 -16.53
N PRO A 74 -8.99 -4.57 -16.82
CA PRO A 74 -10.19 -5.21 -16.26
C PRO A 74 -10.26 -6.71 -16.54
N GLU A 75 -9.58 -7.16 -17.59
CA GLU A 75 -9.54 -8.56 -18.02
C GLU A 75 -8.72 -9.45 -17.06
N ILE A 76 -7.92 -8.83 -16.18
CA ILE A 76 -7.04 -9.55 -15.24
C ILE A 76 -7.78 -9.79 -13.90
N ASN A 77 -8.74 -10.73 -13.93
CA ASN A 77 -9.44 -11.28 -12.75
C ASN A 77 -8.70 -12.43 -12.06
N ARG A 78 -7.53 -12.82 -12.56
CA ARG A 78 -6.78 -13.96 -12.00
C ARG A 78 -6.23 -13.64 -10.60
N ALA A 79 -6.59 -14.48 -9.63
CA ALA A 79 -6.01 -14.46 -8.28
C ALA A 79 -4.57 -15.00 -8.25
N TYR A 80 -4.17 -15.74 -9.29
CA TYR A 80 -2.92 -16.48 -9.37
C TYR A 80 -2.17 -16.22 -10.69
N CYS A 81 -0.85 -16.40 -10.68
CA CYS A 81 -0.02 -16.29 -11.88
C CYS A 81 -0.26 -17.50 -12.82
N PRO A 82 -0.27 -17.33 -14.16
CA PRO A 82 -0.43 -18.46 -15.10
C PRO A 82 0.60 -19.58 -14.91
N THR A 83 1.77 -19.27 -14.39
CA THR A 83 2.86 -20.23 -14.13
C THR A 83 2.88 -20.77 -12.70
N GLN A 84 1.91 -20.38 -11.85
CA GLN A 84 1.93 -20.69 -10.42
C GLN A 84 1.73 -22.17 -10.11
N TYR A 85 0.95 -22.88 -10.92
CA TYR A 85 0.78 -24.31 -10.77
C TYR A 85 1.70 -25.00 -11.77
N LYS A 86 2.67 -25.76 -11.25
CA LYS A 86 3.48 -26.65 -12.08
C LYS A 86 2.52 -27.60 -12.79
N ILE A 87 2.59 -27.61 -14.12
CA ILE A 87 1.93 -28.60 -14.98
C ILE A 87 2.21 -29.97 -14.35
N SER A 88 1.17 -30.67 -13.88
CA SER A 88 1.34 -32.06 -13.47
C SER A 88 1.76 -32.82 -14.71
N ARG A 89 2.94 -33.43 -14.64
CA ARG A 89 3.55 -34.19 -15.73
C ARG A 89 2.65 -35.32 -16.19
#